data_AF-A0A2N9H2U2-F1
#
_entry.id   AF-A0A2N9H2U2-F1
#
_cell.length_a   1.000
_cell.length_b   1.000
_cell.length_c   1.000
_cell.angle_alpha   90.00
_cell.angle_beta   90.00
_cell.angle_gamma   90.00
#
_symmetry.space_group_name_H-M   'P 1'
#
loop_
_entity.id
_entity.type
_entity.pdbx_description
1 polymer ?
#
loop_
_entity_poly.entity_id
_entity_poly.type
_entity_poly.pdbx_seq_one_letter_code
_entity_poly.pdbx_strand_id
1 'polypeptide(L)'
;MQSCKVVVSTCAFGGGDDLYQPIGMSVASIRKVCYVAFWDEITLSAQESVGRRVGENPFIGKWRIVVVRELPFTDQRLNGKIPKMLGHRLFPYAKYSIWVDSKYQFRRDPLGVLEALLWHSNSVLAISEHGARSSVYDEAKAVVKKNRATPEEVEVQLTQYRHDGFPEDKRFNGKKALAEASVIVREHTPLTNLFMCLWFNEVVRFTSRDQLSFPYVLWRLHVLKNINMFPVCTRKDLVNSMGHLRKTKPLIR
;
A
#
# COMPACT_ATOMS: atom_id res chain seq x y z
N MET A 1 20.33 4.61 2.11
CA MET A 1 19.42 4.82 0.96
C MET A 1 19.44 6.26 0.42
N GLN A 2 20.46 7.07 0.74
CA GLN A 2 20.50 8.49 0.34
C GLN A 2 20.60 8.69 -1.19
N SER A 3 21.06 7.66 -1.93
CA SER A 3 21.15 7.66 -3.39
C SER A 3 19.90 7.12 -4.12
N CYS A 4 18.93 6.54 -3.40
CA CYS A 4 17.77 5.90 -4.01
C CYS A 4 16.78 6.95 -4.53
N LYS A 5 16.74 7.20 -5.85
CA LYS A 5 15.76 8.12 -6.46
C LYS A 5 14.40 7.46 -6.73
N VAL A 6 14.38 6.14 -6.92
CA VAL A 6 13.17 5.33 -7.05
C VAL A 6 13.25 4.17 -6.06
N VAL A 7 12.16 3.91 -5.36
CA VAL A 7 12.06 2.79 -4.41
C VAL A 7 10.85 1.92 -4.72
N VAL A 8 11.04 0.61 -4.80
CA VAL A 8 9.96 -0.37 -4.72
C VAL A 8 9.96 -0.92 -3.31
N SER A 9 8.82 -0.90 -2.62
CA SER A 9 8.72 -1.39 -1.26
C SER A 9 7.54 -2.32 -1.02
N THR A 10 7.74 -3.24 -0.08
CA THR A 10 6.71 -4.15 0.45
C THR A 10 6.91 -4.32 1.96
N CYS A 11 5.93 -4.87 2.67
CA CYS A 11 6.11 -5.31 4.04
C CYS A 11 5.37 -6.60 4.32
N ALA A 12 5.93 -7.42 5.18
CA ALA A 12 5.23 -8.53 5.82
C ALA A 12 5.48 -8.43 7.32
N PHE A 13 4.40 -8.27 8.08
CA PHE A 13 4.43 -8.25 9.54
C PHE A 13 3.54 -9.38 10.07
N GLY A 14 3.94 -10.00 11.19
CA GLY A 14 3.28 -11.15 11.82
C GLY A 14 3.34 -12.47 11.04
N GLY A 15 4.26 -12.61 10.08
CA GLY A 15 4.62 -13.88 9.42
C GLY A 15 3.56 -14.48 8.50
N GLY A 16 2.62 -13.66 7.99
CA GLY A 16 1.51 -14.13 7.15
C GLY A 16 1.86 -14.44 5.70
N ASP A 17 2.85 -13.73 5.14
CA ASP A 17 3.15 -13.72 3.71
C ASP A 17 4.60 -14.07 3.42
N ASP A 18 4.84 -14.53 2.19
CA ASP A 18 6.18 -14.83 1.70
C ASP A 18 6.86 -13.63 1.03
N LEU A 19 8.18 -13.74 0.80
CA LEU A 19 8.96 -12.76 0.05
C LEU A 19 9.18 -13.21 -1.39
N TYR A 20 8.27 -12.78 -2.26
CA TYR A 20 8.38 -13.04 -3.68
C TYR A 20 9.40 -12.11 -4.35
N GLN A 21 10.34 -12.69 -5.11
CA GLN A 21 11.33 -11.91 -5.85
C GLN A 21 10.68 -11.13 -6.99
N PRO A 22 11.05 -9.85 -7.20
CA PRO A 22 10.58 -9.11 -8.36
C PRO A 22 11.16 -9.70 -9.64
N ILE A 23 10.31 -9.87 -10.65
CA ILE A 23 10.64 -10.44 -11.96
C ILE A 23 10.39 -9.43 -13.09
N GLY A 24 11.03 -9.62 -14.23
CA GLY A 24 10.86 -8.73 -15.39
C GLY A 24 11.56 -7.38 -15.26
N MET A 25 12.58 -7.28 -14.39
CA MET A 25 13.39 -6.06 -14.22
C MET A 25 14.52 -6.01 -15.25
N SER A 26 14.70 -4.87 -15.91
CA SER A 26 15.86 -4.61 -16.74
C SER A 26 17.14 -4.44 -15.90
N VAL A 27 18.30 -4.65 -16.51
CA VAL A 27 19.61 -4.43 -15.87
C VAL A 27 19.76 -2.97 -15.41
N ALA A 28 19.25 -2.02 -16.20
CA ALA A 28 19.27 -0.61 -15.86
C ALA A 28 18.44 -0.31 -14.60
N SER A 29 17.23 -0.86 -14.50
CA SER A 29 16.36 -0.67 -13.33
C SER A 29 16.94 -1.29 -12.06
N ILE A 30 17.56 -2.47 -12.14
CA ILE A 30 18.24 -3.10 -10.99
C ILE A 30 19.31 -2.17 -10.39
N ARG A 31 20.00 -1.38 -11.23
CA ARG A 31 21.04 -0.42 -10.76
C ARG A 31 20.47 0.90 -10.24
N LYS A 32 19.32 1.33 -10.74
CA LYS A 32 18.73 2.66 -10.46
C LYS A 32 17.64 2.64 -9.39
N VAL A 33 17.05 1.48 -9.12
CA VAL A 33 15.90 1.31 -8.24
C VAL A 33 16.28 0.51 -7.01
N CYS A 34 15.93 1.03 -5.84
CA CYS A 34 16.12 0.32 -4.58
C CYS A 34 14.88 -0.53 -4.27
N TYR A 35 15.09 -1.76 -3.84
CA TYR A 35 14.02 -2.68 -3.45
C TYR A 35 14.12 -2.92 -1.95
N VAL A 36 13.08 -2.58 -1.19
CA VAL A 36 13.08 -2.64 0.27
C VAL A 36 11.90 -3.45 0.80
N ALA A 37 12.17 -4.46 1.62
CA ALA A 37 11.15 -5.25 2.29
C ALA A 37 11.24 -5.04 3.80
N PHE A 38 10.14 -4.64 4.43
CA PHE A 38 10.06 -4.46 5.88
C PHE A 38 9.50 -5.72 6.54
N TRP A 39 10.22 -6.23 7.54
CA TRP A 39 9.83 -7.38 8.35
C TRP A 39 9.80 -7.02 9.83
N ASP A 40 8.98 -7.70 10.61
CA ASP A 40 9.08 -7.75 12.07
C ASP A 40 9.82 -9.01 12.50
N GLU A 41 10.10 -9.15 13.80
CA GLU A 41 10.83 -10.31 14.33
C GLU A 41 10.06 -11.63 14.14
N ILE A 42 8.72 -11.57 14.16
CA ILE A 42 7.86 -12.72 13.86
C ILE A 42 8.06 -13.19 12.42
N THR A 43 8.05 -12.26 11.47
CA THR A 43 8.25 -12.58 10.04
C THR A 43 9.68 -13.04 9.79
N LEU A 44 10.68 -12.41 10.40
CA LEU A 44 12.07 -12.85 10.31
C LEU A 44 12.21 -14.33 10.72
N SER A 45 11.73 -14.68 11.92
CA SER A 45 11.77 -16.06 12.41
C SER A 45 11.01 -17.04 11.50
N ALA A 46 9.83 -16.64 11.01
CA ALA A 46 9.05 -17.46 10.07
C ALA A 46 9.80 -17.70 8.75
N GLN A 47 10.52 -16.70 8.24
CA GLN A 47 11.28 -16.78 6.99
C GLN A 47 12.57 -17.60 7.16
N GLU A 48 13.24 -17.48 8.29
CA GLU A 48 14.41 -18.29 8.63
C GLU A 48 14.07 -19.78 8.71
N SER A 49 12.88 -20.12 9.23
CA SER A 49 12.40 -21.50 9.34
C SER A 49 12.20 -22.19 7.98
N VAL A 50 12.04 -21.41 6.90
CA VAL A 50 11.91 -21.90 5.52
C VAL A 50 13.18 -21.64 4.70
N GLY A 51 14.31 -21.38 5.37
CA GLY A 51 15.63 -21.26 4.75
C GLY A 51 15.99 -19.85 4.25
N ARG A 52 15.14 -18.84 4.45
CA ARG A 52 15.43 -17.45 4.07
C ARG A 52 16.08 -16.71 5.24
N ARG A 53 17.41 -16.76 5.30
CA ARG A 53 18.19 -16.13 6.37
C ARG A 53 18.71 -14.77 5.96
N VAL A 54 18.58 -13.80 6.86
CA VAL A 54 19.24 -12.48 6.74
C VAL A 54 20.56 -12.58 7.48
N GLY A 55 21.67 -12.77 6.74
CA GLY A 55 23.01 -12.80 7.31
C GLY A 55 23.61 -11.40 7.47
N GLU A 56 24.94 -11.30 7.43
CA GLU A 56 25.64 -9.99 7.42
C GLU A 56 25.25 -9.13 6.22
N ASN A 57 24.97 -9.76 5.08
CA ASN A 57 24.38 -9.12 3.92
C ASN A 57 22.85 -9.02 4.12
N PRO A 58 22.28 -7.80 4.25
CA PRO A 58 20.85 -7.63 4.54
C PRO A 58 19.97 -7.87 3.30
N PHE A 59 20.46 -8.58 2.28
CA PHE A 59 19.75 -8.79 1.03
C PHE A 59 19.29 -10.23 0.85
N ILE A 60 18.04 -10.39 0.41
CA ILE A 60 17.49 -11.65 -0.08
C ILE A 60 17.05 -11.42 -1.53
N GLY A 61 17.87 -11.94 -2.46
CA GLY A 61 17.73 -11.63 -3.88
C GLY A 61 17.85 -10.12 -4.13
N LYS A 62 16.82 -9.51 -4.72
CA LYS A 62 16.81 -8.05 -4.98
C LYS A 62 16.46 -7.22 -3.74
N TRP A 63 15.74 -7.81 -2.79
CA TRP A 63 15.20 -7.09 -1.65
C TRP A 63 16.27 -6.84 -0.59
N ARG A 64 16.46 -5.57 -0.22
CA ARG A 64 17.08 -5.21 1.06
C ARG A 64 16.05 -5.38 2.17
N ILE A 65 16.34 -6.26 3.11
CA ILE A 65 15.50 -6.52 4.27
C ILE A 65 15.79 -5.46 5.33
N VAL A 66 14.73 -4.87 5.86
CA VAL A 66 14.76 -3.97 7.02
C VAL A 66 13.91 -4.62 8.11
N VAL A 67 14.57 -5.10 9.16
CA VAL A 67 13.89 -5.66 10.33
C VAL A 67 13.51 -4.50 11.25
N VAL A 68 12.21 -4.31 11.44
CA VAL A 68 11.63 -3.29 12.31
C VAL A 68 11.40 -3.92 13.67
N ARG A 69 12.08 -3.38 14.67
CA ARG A 69 11.86 -3.71 16.08
C ARG A 69 10.89 -2.70 16.68
N GLU A 70 10.19 -3.09 17.73
CA GLU A 70 9.30 -2.20 18.50
C GLU A 70 8.23 -1.52 17.65
N LEU A 71 7.42 -2.32 16.94
CA LEU A 71 6.33 -1.79 16.15
C LEU A 71 5.31 -1.01 17.03
N PRO A 72 4.82 0.15 16.55
CA PRO A 72 4.04 1.07 17.37
C PRO A 72 2.63 0.55 17.70
N PHE A 73 2.02 -0.26 16.83
CA PHE A 73 0.69 -0.80 17.03
C PHE A 73 0.72 -2.30 17.34
N THR A 74 -0.27 -2.77 18.10
CA THR A 74 -0.48 -4.23 18.32
C THR A 74 -1.00 -4.91 17.04
N ASP A 75 -1.86 -4.21 16.27
CA ASP A 75 -2.37 -4.67 14.97
C ASP A 75 -1.29 -4.57 13.87
N GLN A 76 -0.88 -5.74 13.36
CA GLN A 76 0.10 -5.86 12.28
C GLN A 76 -0.38 -5.27 10.95
N ARG A 77 -1.69 -5.28 10.70
CA ARG A 77 -2.26 -4.66 9.50
C ARG A 77 -2.09 -3.16 9.55
N LEU A 78 -2.24 -2.55 10.73
CA LEU A 78 -2.05 -1.12 10.94
C LEU A 78 -0.57 -0.75 10.83
N ASN A 79 0.33 -1.55 11.42
CA ASN A 79 1.78 -1.40 11.22
C ASN A 79 2.16 -1.41 9.74
N GLY A 80 1.57 -2.31 8.94
CA GLY A 80 1.81 -2.39 7.49
C GLY A 80 1.38 -1.14 6.72
N LYS A 81 0.53 -0.28 7.30
CA LYS A 81 0.14 1.01 6.69
C LYS A 81 1.26 2.03 6.73
N ILE A 82 2.22 1.91 7.66
CA ILE A 82 3.36 2.81 7.77
C ILE A 82 4.21 2.77 6.49
N PRO A 83 4.81 1.63 6.08
CA PRO A 83 5.61 1.59 4.86
C PRO A 83 4.76 1.74 3.58
N LYS A 84 3.47 1.38 3.64
CA LYS A 84 2.53 1.59 2.56
C LYS A 84 2.27 3.06 2.28
N MET A 85 1.91 3.82 3.30
CA MET A 85 1.39 5.17 3.15
C MET A 85 2.49 6.21 3.32
N LEU A 86 3.39 6.02 4.29
CA LEU A 86 4.42 6.98 4.67
C LEU A 86 5.76 6.73 3.99
N GLY A 87 5.76 6.15 2.79
CA GLY A 87 7.01 5.89 2.05
C GLY A 87 7.85 7.14 1.81
N HIS A 88 7.23 8.31 1.66
CA HIS A 88 7.95 9.59 1.55
C HIS A 88 8.70 9.99 2.83
N ARG A 89 8.26 9.52 4.01
CA ARG A 89 8.97 9.71 5.28
C ARG A 89 10.09 8.69 5.48
N LEU A 90 9.89 7.45 5.01
CA LEU A 90 10.88 6.38 5.09
C LEU A 90 12.00 6.53 4.05
N PHE A 91 11.70 7.18 2.92
CA PHE A 91 12.61 7.38 1.80
C PHE A 91 12.70 8.87 1.42
N PRO A 92 13.20 9.76 2.29
CA PRO A 92 13.13 11.22 2.09
C PRO A 92 13.91 11.73 0.86
N TYR A 93 14.85 10.91 0.34
CA TYR A 93 15.64 11.23 -0.85
C TYR A 93 15.09 10.62 -2.15
N ALA A 94 14.06 9.78 -2.04
CA ALA A 94 13.38 9.20 -3.19
C ALA A 94 12.45 10.24 -3.81
N LYS A 95 12.45 10.31 -5.14
CA LYS A 95 11.48 11.11 -5.90
C LYS A 95 10.21 10.31 -6.18
N TYR A 96 10.35 8.99 -6.37
CA TYR A 96 9.23 8.11 -6.67
C TYR A 96 9.25 6.87 -5.78
N SER A 97 8.06 6.36 -5.46
CA SER A 97 7.93 5.05 -4.81
C SER A 97 6.81 4.21 -5.40
N ILE A 98 7.04 2.90 -5.44
CA ILE A 98 6.06 1.87 -5.80
C ILE A 98 5.83 0.99 -4.57
N TRP A 99 4.64 1.04 -4.00
CA TRP A 99 4.18 0.08 -3.00
C TRP A 99 3.64 -1.18 -3.68
N VAL A 100 3.99 -2.35 -3.15
CA VAL A 100 3.39 -3.64 -3.52
C VAL A 100 3.04 -4.44 -2.26
N ASP A 101 1.77 -4.78 -2.08
CA ASP A 101 1.33 -5.67 -0.98
C ASP A 101 2.06 -7.02 -1.05
N SER A 102 2.46 -7.56 0.10
CA SER A 102 3.26 -8.80 0.24
C SER A 102 2.64 -10.05 -0.38
N LYS A 103 1.31 -10.11 -0.51
CA LYS A 103 0.59 -11.21 -1.17
C LYS A 103 0.75 -11.23 -2.70
N TYR A 104 1.47 -10.26 -3.27
CA TYR A 104 1.69 -10.10 -4.69
C TYR A 104 3.18 -10.16 -5.05
N GLN A 105 3.49 -10.80 -6.18
CA GLN A 105 4.82 -10.71 -6.79
C GLN A 105 4.84 -9.62 -7.86
N PHE A 106 5.73 -8.65 -7.74
CA PHE A 106 5.90 -7.59 -8.72
C PHE A 106 6.59 -8.11 -9.99
N ARG A 107 5.98 -7.90 -11.17
CA ARG A 107 6.39 -8.55 -12.43
C ARG A 107 6.63 -7.62 -13.61
N ARG A 108 6.79 -6.31 -13.38
CA ARG A 108 7.05 -5.30 -14.42
C ARG A 108 8.18 -4.38 -14.04
N ASP A 109 8.92 -3.90 -15.03
CA ASP A 109 10.03 -2.98 -14.81
C ASP A 109 9.54 -1.66 -14.15
N PRO A 110 10.10 -1.24 -13.00
CA PRO A 110 9.61 -0.10 -12.25
C PRO A 110 9.71 1.22 -13.01
N LEU A 111 10.71 1.39 -13.88
CA LEU A 111 10.83 2.63 -14.65
C LEU A 111 9.75 2.69 -15.74
N GLY A 112 9.46 1.57 -16.40
CA GLY A 112 8.33 1.47 -17.33
C GLY A 112 6.98 1.66 -16.64
N VAL A 113 6.83 1.20 -15.39
CA VAL A 113 5.62 1.42 -14.59
C VAL A 113 5.45 2.91 -14.26
N LEU A 114 6.52 3.62 -13.88
CA LEU A 114 6.47 5.07 -13.65
C LEU A 114 6.12 5.82 -14.93
N GLU A 115 6.73 5.44 -16.04
CA GLU A 115 6.48 6.03 -17.35
C GLU A 115 5.02 5.90 -17.76
N ALA A 116 4.47 4.68 -17.71
CA ALA A 116 3.11 4.40 -18.14
C ALA A 116 2.04 4.99 -17.20
N LEU A 117 2.25 4.93 -15.89
CA LEU A 117 1.21 5.26 -14.92
C LEU A 117 1.26 6.68 -14.40
N LEU A 118 2.43 7.33 -14.39
CA LEU A 118 2.62 8.71 -13.93
C LEU A 118 2.96 9.66 -15.07
N TRP A 119 4.04 9.40 -15.82
CA TRP A 119 4.59 10.40 -16.75
C TRP A 119 3.72 10.61 -17.98
N HIS A 120 3.30 9.54 -18.65
CA HIS A 120 2.42 9.63 -19.83
C HIS A 120 1.03 10.16 -19.48
N SER A 121 0.55 9.89 -18.27
CA SER A 121 -0.76 10.32 -17.79
C SER A 121 -0.74 11.68 -17.08
N ASN A 122 0.43 12.33 -17.01
CA ASN A 122 0.67 13.54 -16.21
C ASN A 122 0.10 13.46 -14.78
N SER A 123 0.21 12.28 -14.17
CA SER A 123 -0.32 11.97 -12.83
C SER A 123 0.78 11.90 -11.79
N VAL A 124 0.48 12.32 -10.56
CA VAL A 124 1.42 12.27 -9.43
C VAL A 124 1.18 11.07 -8.51
N LEU A 125 0.01 10.44 -8.65
CA LEU A 125 -0.41 9.26 -7.93
C LEU A 125 -1.16 8.33 -8.89
N ALA A 126 -0.84 7.04 -8.86
CA ALA A 126 -1.57 6.01 -9.56
C ALA A 126 -1.88 4.84 -8.62
N ILE A 127 -3.12 4.38 -8.67
CA ILE A 127 -3.63 3.33 -7.78
C ILE A 127 -4.74 2.55 -8.51
N SER A 128 -4.86 1.25 -8.21
CA SER A 128 -5.86 0.40 -8.86
C SER A 128 -7.26 0.81 -8.42
N GLU A 129 -8.21 0.82 -9.36
CA GLU A 129 -9.62 0.82 -9.05
C GLU A 129 -10.02 -0.44 -8.28
N HIS A 130 -11.03 -0.30 -7.42
CA HIS A 130 -11.62 -1.42 -6.73
C HIS A 130 -12.50 -2.26 -7.69
N GLY A 131 -12.26 -3.57 -7.71
CA GLY A 131 -12.85 -4.44 -8.72
C GLY A 131 -14.35 -4.71 -8.58
N ALA A 132 -14.90 -4.65 -7.35
CA ALA A 132 -16.25 -5.14 -7.09
C ALA A 132 -17.28 -4.04 -6.76
N ARG A 133 -16.90 -3.11 -5.88
CA ARG A 133 -17.78 -2.05 -5.35
C ARG A 133 -17.28 -0.68 -5.77
N SER A 134 -18.19 0.29 -5.77
CA SER A 134 -17.90 1.67 -6.19
C SER A 134 -18.19 2.72 -5.10
N SER A 135 -18.98 2.39 -4.06
CA SER A 135 -19.33 3.29 -2.95
C SER A 135 -18.70 2.85 -1.64
N VAL A 136 -18.22 3.82 -0.84
CA VAL A 136 -17.72 3.59 0.53
C VAL A 136 -18.76 2.91 1.41
N TYR A 137 -20.03 3.27 1.28
CA TYR A 137 -21.11 2.72 2.09
C TYR A 137 -21.41 1.25 1.71
N ASP A 138 -21.33 0.90 0.43
CA ASP A 138 -21.43 -0.49 -0.03
C ASP A 138 -20.19 -1.30 0.42
N GLU A 139 -19.00 -0.69 0.42
CA GLU A 139 -17.78 -1.32 0.95
C GLU A 139 -17.89 -1.58 2.44
N ALA A 140 -18.39 -0.63 3.23
CA ALA A 140 -18.57 -0.77 4.66
C ALA A 140 -19.47 -1.97 5.02
N LYS A 141 -20.61 -2.11 4.33
CA LYS A 141 -21.48 -3.30 4.48
C LYS A 141 -20.72 -4.59 4.19
N ALA A 142 -19.89 -4.61 3.14
CA ALA A 142 -19.09 -5.77 2.79
C ALA A 142 -17.95 -6.07 3.78
N VAL A 143 -17.34 -5.03 4.37
CA VAL A 143 -16.32 -5.15 5.42
C VAL A 143 -16.92 -5.80 6.66
N VAL A 144 -18.08 -5.33 7.12
CA VAL A 144 -18.79 -5.89 8.28
C VAL A 144 -19.22 -7.33 7.99
N LYS A 145 -19.89 -7.58 6.85
CA LYS A 145 -20.33 -8.93 6.46
C LYS A 145 -19.19 -9.95 6.39
N LYS A 146 -17.97 -9.51 6.07
CA LYS A 146 -16.78 -10.37 5.98
C LYS A 146 -15.99 -10.45 7.29
N ASN A 147 -16.51 -9.93 8.40
CA ASN A 147 -15.85 -9.87 9.71
C ASN A 147 -14.44 -9.26 9.61
N ARG A 148 -14.31 -8.21 8.79
CA ARG A 148 -13.04 -7.53 8.53
C ARG A 148 -12.80 -6.33 9.46
N ALA A 149 -13.85 -5.78 10.05
CA ALA A 149 -13.87 -4.80 11.14
C ALA A 149 -15.21 -5.02 11.86
N THR A 150 -15.34 -4.55 13.10
CA THR A 150 -16.61 -4.69 13.83
C THR A 150 -17.66 -3.72 13.27
N PRO A 151 -18.96 -4.02 13.40
CA PRO A 151 -20.01 -3.09 13.02
C PRO A 151 -19.85 -1.71 13.69
N GLU A 152 -19.46 -1.68 14.96
CA GLU A 152 -19.32 -0.47 15.77
C GLU A 152 -18.18 0.41 15.26
N GLU A 153 -17.01 -0.19 14.99
CA GLU A 153 -15.86 0.52 14.43
C GLU A 153 -16.19 1.18 13.09
N VAL A 154 -16.92 0.46 12.24
CA VAL A 154 -17.34 0.95 10.91
C VAL A 154 -18.39 2.04 11.04
N GLU A 155 -19.35 1.90 11.95
CA GLU A 155 -20.42 2.89 12.11
C GLU A 155 -19.90 4.22 12.65
N VAL A 156 -18.93 4.21 13.57
CA VAL A 156 -18.25 5.43 14.05
C VAL A 156 -17.61 6.19 12.89
N GLN A 157 -16.91 5.48 12.00
CA GLN A 157 -16.27 6.07 10.81
C GLN A 157 -17.31 6.66 9.84
N LEU A 158 -18.35 5.89 9.51
CA LEU A 158 -19.38 6.34 8.57
C LEU A 158 -20.22 7.50 9.12
N THR A 159 -20.50 7.51 10.43
CA THR A 159 -21.22 8.60 11.08
C THR A 159 -20.45 9.91 10.96
N GLN A 160 -19.13 9.89 11.20
CA GLN A 160 -18.30 11.06 10.97
C GLN A 160 -18.33 11.50 9.50
N TYR A 161 -18.24 10.58 8.55
CA TYR A 161 -18.23 10.92 7.12
C TYR A 161 -19.55 11.53 6.67
N ARG A 162 -20.70 11.00 7.16
CA ARG A 162 -22.01 11.60 6.91
C ARG A 162 -22.14 12.99 7.54
N HIS A 163 -21.69 13.15 8.79
CA HIS A 163 -21.70 14.44 9.48
C HIS A 163 -20.92 15.50 8.70
N ASP A 164 -19.79 15.11 8.12
CA ASP A 164 -18.95 16.02 7.34
C ASP A 164 -19.53 16.33 5.95
N GLY A 165 -20.60 15.65 5.52
CA GLY A 165 -21.21 15.83 4.19
C GLY A 165 -20.52 15.04 3.08
N PHE A 166 -19.77 13.97 3.42
CA PHE A 166 -19.19 13.09 2.41
C PHE A 166 -20.31 12.47 1.56
N PRO A 167 -20.26 12.62 0.22
CA PRO A 167 -21.36 12.20 -0.63
C PRO A 167 -21.50 10.68 -0.67
N GLU A 168 -22.74 10.20 -0.81
CA GLU A 168 -23.01 8.78 -1.07
C GLU A 168 -22.65 8.35 -2.50
N ASP A 169 -22.22 9.32 -3.32
CA ASP A 169 -21.87 9.15 -4.72
C ASP A 169 -20.83 8.05 -4.92
N LYS A 170 -21.10 7.25 -5.95
CA LYS A 170 -20.31 6.06 -6.30
C LYS A 170 -19.10 6.39 -7.16
N ARG A 171 -18.91 7.66 -7.51
CA ARG A 171 -17.90 8.11 -8.48
C ARG A 171 -17.28 9.46 -8.08
N PHE A 172 -15.96 9.58 -8.26
CA PHE A 172 -15.25 10.85 -8.28
C PHE A 172 -14.82 11.15 -9.71
N ASN A 173 -15.24 12.29 -10.26
CA ASN A 173 -14.94 12.72 -11.63
C ASN A 173 -15.24 11.63 -12.68
N GLY A 174 -16.38 10.95 -12.54
CA GLY A 174 -16.79 9.88 -13.46
C GLY A 174 -16.07 8.53 -13.28
N LYS A 175 -15.05 8.41 -12.42
CA LYS A 175 -14.34 7.15 -12.11
C LYS A 175 -14.81 6.55 -10.80
N LYS A 176 -14.59 5.25 -10.58
CA LYS A 176 -14.93 4.62 -9.29
C LYS A 176 -14.18 5.32 -8.16
N ALA A 177 -14.90 5.70 -7.12
CA ALA A 177 -14.32 6.37 -5.97
C ALA A 177 -13.40 5.45 -5.16
N LEU A 178 -13.73 4.15 -5.11
CA LEU A 178 -12.98 3.15 -4.36
C LEU A 178 -11.72 2.67 -5.09
N ALA A 179 -10.63 2.62 -4.33
CA ALA A 179 -9.36 2.06 -4.76
C ALA A 179 -9.08 0.69 -4.12
N GLU A 180 -8.36 -0.17 -4.83
CA GLU A 180 -7.66 -1.31 -4.26
C GLU A 180 -6.18 -0.98 -4.12
N ALA A 181 -5.78 -0.60 -2.92
CA ALA A 181 -4.46 -0.06 -2.62
C ALA A 181 -3.34 -1.13 -2.56
N SER A 182 -3.42 -2.21 -3.35
CA SER A 182 -2.41 -3.26 -3.32
C SER A 182 -1.16 -2.93 -4.13
N VAL A 183 -1.30 -2.03 -5.10
CA VAL A 183 -0.17 -1.40 -5.81
C VAL A 183 -0.42 0.10 -5.83
N ILE A 184 0.54 0.88 -5.35
CA ILE A 184 0.48 2.35 -5.35
C ILE A 184 1.76 2.87 -5.98
N VAL A 185 1.64 3.65 -7.04
CA VAL A 185 2.77 4.29 -7.73
C VAL A 185 2.64 5.78 -7.50
N ARG A 186 3.68 6.44 -7.00
CA ARG A 186 3.59 7.86 -6.62
C ARG A 186 4.88 8.62 -6.79
N GLU A 187 4.74 9.89 -7.15
CA GLU A 187 5.77 10.92 -7.00
C GLU A 187 5.64 11.59 -5.63
N HIS A 188 6.77 11.83 -4.96
CA HIS A 188 6.83 12.46 -3.65
C HIS A 188 6.83 13.99 -3.80
N THR A 189 5.65 14.54 -4.10
CA THR A 189 5.41 15.99 -4.08
C THR A 189 4.84 16.43 -2.73
N PRO A 190 4.92 17.71 -2.34
CA PRO A 190 4.29 18.19 -1.10
C PRO A 190 2.81 17.82 -1.00
N LEU A 191 2.07 17.92 -2.11
CA LEU A 191 0.65 17.61 -2.15
C LEU A 191 0.37 16.10 -2.02
N THR A 192 1.09 15.25 -2.76
CA THR A 192 0.94 13.79 -2.63
C THR A 192 1.33 13.33 -1.22
N ASN A 193 2.38 13.92 -0.63
CA ASN A 193 2.84 13.58 0.72
C ASN A 193 1.78 13.96 1.77
N LEU A 194 1.19 15.15 1.67
CA LEU A 194 0.08 15.57 2.52
C LEU A 194 -1.11 14.60 2.42
N PHE A 195 -1.52 14.25 1.19
CA PHE A 195 -2.60 13.28 0.96
C PHE A 195 -2.31 11.94 1.66
N MET A 196 -1.10 11.39 1.48
CA MET A 196 -0.72 10.11 2.08
C MET A 196 -0.68 10.18 3.63
N CYS A 197 -0.29 11.32 4.21
CA CYS A 197 -0.33 11.55 5.65
C CYS A 197 -1.76 11.61 6.19
N LEU A 198 -2.64 12.38 5.53
CA LEU A 198 -4.05 12.46 5.93
C LEU A 198 -4.75 11.11 5.80
N TRP A 199 -4.42 10.34 4.76
CA TRP A 199 -4.95 9.00 4.59
C TRP A 199 -4.47 8.04 5.68
N PHE A 200 -3.20 8.12 6.06
CA PHE A 200 -2.68 7.36 7.20
C PHE A 200 -3.39 7.75 8.51
N ASN A 201 -3.62 9.04 8.76
CA ASN A 201 -4.31 9.51 9.96
C ASN A 201 -5.73 8.93 10.06
N GLU A 202 -6.48 8.90 8.96
CA GLU A 202 -7.82 8.31 8.95
C GLU A 202 -7.81 6.80 9.24
N VAL A 203 -6.82 6.10 8.69
CA VAL A 203 -6.62 4.65 8.92
C VAL A 203 -6.22 4.32 10.35
N VAL A 204 -5.48 5.22 11.02
CA VAL A 204 -5.13 5.09 12.45
C VAL A 204 -6.30 5.49 13.35
N ARG A 205 -7.06 6.53 12.97
CA ARG A 205 -8.18 7.06 13.76
C ARG A 205 -9.38 6.11 13.79
N PHE A 206 -9.64 5.46 12.66
CA PHE A 206 -10.81 4.59 12.50
C PHE A 206 -10.38 3.15 12.21
N THR A 207 -10.79 2.59 11.07
CA THR A 207 -10.48 1.21 10.71
C THR A 207 -9.23 1.13 9.84
N SER A 208 -8.48 0.02 9.97
CA SER A 208 -7.34 -0.27 9.08
C SER A 208 -7.74 -0.60 7.62
N ARG A 209 -9.04 -0.46 7.29
CA ARG A 209 -9.63 -0.67 5.97
C ARG A 209 -9.50 0.60 5.14
N ASP A 210 -8.31 0.73 4.56
CA ASP A 210 -7.90 1.84 3.69
C ASP A 210 -8.86 2.17 2.53
N GLN A 211 -9.69 1.23 2.10
CA GLN A 211 -10.76 1.41 1.12
C GLN A 211 -11.86 2.37 1.58
N LEU A 212 -12.14 2.43 2.89
CA LEU A 212 -13.17 3.32 3.44
C LEU A 212 -12.66 4.77 3.51
N SER A 213 -11.40 4.96 3.90
CA SER A 213 -10.81 6.28 4.11
C SER A 213 -10.23 6.92 2.84
N PHE A 214 -9.76 6.14 1.86
CA PHE A 214 -9.17 6.69 0.63
C PHE A 214 -10.08 7.68 -0.09
N PRO A 215 -11.35 7.34 -0.37
CA PRO A 215 -12.21 8.24 -1.13
C PRO A 215 -12.62 9.46 -0.30
N TYR A 216 -12.77 9.30 1.02
CA TYR A 216 -13.04 10.40 1.94
C TYR A 216 -11.92 11.43 1.97
N VAL A 217 -10.66 10.99 2.08
CA VAL A 217 -9.50 11.91 2.08
C VAL A 217 -9.35 12.59 0.72
N LEU A 218 -9.58 11.86 -0.37
CA LEU A 218 -9.54 12.41 -1.71
C LEU A 218 -10.59 13.51 -1.90
N TRP A 219 -11.81 13.26 -1.43
CA TRP A 219 -12.89 14.24 -1.42
C TRP A 219 -12.51 15.46 -0.58
N ARG A 220 -12.12 15.27 0.69
CA ARG A 220 -11.77 16.36 1.62
C ARG A 220 -10.67 17.27 1.09
N LEU A 221 -9.65 16.70 0.43
CA LEU A 221 -8.50 17.47 0.01
C LEU A 221 -8.81 18.36 -1.21
N HIS A 222 -9.76 17.98 -2.09
CA HIS A 222 -10.21 18.67 -3.31
C HIS A 222 -9.14 19.11 -4.34
N VAL A 223 -7.87 19.19 -3.97
CA VAL A 223 -6.78 19.76 -4.77
C VAL A 223 -5.95 18.69 -5.49
N LEU A 224 -6.03 17.43 -5.08
CA LEU A 224 -5.32 16.33 -5.75
C LEU A 224 -6.13 15.84 -6.95
N LYS A 225 -5.95 16.50 -8.10
CA LYS A 225 -6.72 16.25 -9.33
C LYS A 225 -6.06 15.24 -10.28
N ASN A 226 -4.74 15.13 -10.27
CA ASN A 226 -3.97 14.33 -11.22
C ASN A 226 -3.70 12.92 -10.67
N ILE A 227 -4.78 12.14 -10.50
CA ILE A 227 -4.71 10.74 -10.03
C ILE A 227 -5.09 9.79 -11.18
N ASN A 228 -4.19 8.86 -11.46
CA ASN A 228 -4.44 7.76 -12.36
C ASN A 228 -5.05 6.57 -11.59
N MET A 229 -6.37 6.55 -11.51
CA MET A 229 -7.14 5.36 -11.09
C MET A 229 -7.14 4.35 -12.25
N PHE A 230 -6.21 3.38 -12.23
CA PHE A 230 -6.03 2.42 -13.32
C PHE A 230 -6.90 1.16 -13.11
N PRO A 231 -7.35 0.51 -14.20
CA PRO A 231 -8.29 -0.61 -14.10
C PRO A 231 -7.64 -1.87 -13.52
N VAL A 232 -8.50 -2.81 -13.08
CA VAL A 232 -8.09 -4.09 -12.48
C VAL A 232 -7.20 -4.92 -13.41
N CYS A 233 -7.41 -4.86 -14.73
CA CYS A 233 -6.56 -5.57 -15.70
C CYS A 233 -5.11 -5.08 -15.64
N THR A 234 -4.88 -3.76 -15.62
CA THR A 234 -3.54 -3.18 -15.47
C THR A 234 -2.89 -3.66 -14.18
N ARG A 235 -3.62 -3.72 -13.07
CA ARG A 235 -3.07 -4.30 -11.82
C ARG A 235 -2.64 -5.75 -12.01
N LYS A 236 -3.47 -6.59 -12.64
CA LYS A 236 -3.13 -8.00 -12.93
C LYS A 236 -1.90 -8.13 -13.83
N ASP A 237 -1.64 -7.14 -14.68
CA ASP A 237 -0.41 -7.09 -15.47
C ASP A 237 0.82 -6.69 -14.66
N LEU A 238 0.66 -5.85 -13.63
CA LEU A 238 1.75 -5.42 -12.75
C LEU A 238 2.20 -6.49 -11.76
N VAL A 239 1.29 -7.37 -11.33
CA VAL A 239 1.55 -8.34 -10.25
C VAL A 239 0.95 -9.73 -10.49
N ASN A 240 1.66 -10.78 -10.05
CA ASN A 240 1.07 -12.10 -9.86
C ASN A 240 0.43 -12.20 -8.48
N SER A 241 -0.80 -12.72 -8.40
CA SER A 241 -1.49 -12.97 -7.13
C SER A 241 -1.03 -14.30 -6.54
N MET A 242 -0.31 -14.25 -5.41
CA MET A 242 0.16 -15.46 -4.73
C MET A 242 -0.76 -15.84 -3.56
N GLY A 243 -1.48 -14.86 -2.99
CA GLY A 243 -2.35 -15.06 -1.83
C GLY A 243 -1.59 -14.98 -0.50
N HIS A 244 -2.32 -15.12 0.60
CA HIS A 244 -1.74 -15.18 1.94
C HIS A 244 -1.42 -16.63 2.29
N LEU A 245 -0.19 -16.91 2.71
CA LEU A 245 0.19 -18.28 3.10
C LEU A 245 -0.39 -18.65 4.46
N ARG A 246 -0.43 -17.70 5.40
CA ARG A 246 -0.84 -17.92 6.79
C ARG A 246 -1.63 -16.71 7.31
N LYS A 247 -2.44 -16.93 8.36
CA LYS A 247 -3.03 -15.80 9.11
C LYS A 247 -1.93 -15.09 9.89
N THR A 248 -1.90 -13.77 9.80
CA THR A 248 -1.01 -12.90 10.56
C THR A 248 -1.22 -13.07 12.06
N LYS A 249 -0.12 -13.22 12.82
CA LYS A 249 -0.15 -13.24 14.29
C LYS A 249 -0.15 -11.82 14.85
N PRO A 250 -1.00 -11.47 15.82
CA PRO A 250 -0.91 -10.19 16.52
C PRO A 250 0.37 -10.14 17.37
N LEU A 251 0.84 -8.93 17.70
CA LEU A 251 1.87 -8.79 18.72
C LEU A 251 1.26 -9.06 20.10
N ILE A 252 1.93 -9.91 20.88
CA ILE A 252 1.65 -10.09 22.30
C ILE A 252 2.54 -9.05 23.00
N ARG A 253 1.93 -8.10 23.71
CA ARG A 253 2.63 -7.14 24.56
C ARG A 253 2.38 -7.48 26.01
#